data_AF-A0A486R799-F1
#
_entry.id   AF-A0A486R799-F1
#
_cell.length_a   1.000
_cell.length_b   1.000
_cell.length_c   1.000
_cell.angle_alpha   90.00
_cell.angle_beta   90.00
_cell.angle_gamma   90.00
#
_symmetry.space_group_name_H-M   'P 1'
#
loop_
_entity.id
_entity.type
_entity.pdbx_description
1 polymer ?
#
loop_
_entity_poly.entity_id
_entity_poly.type
_entity_poly.pdbx_seq_one_letter_code
_entity_poly.pdbx_strand_id
1 'polypeptide(L)'
;MMFWNQKKKEKAATGNEKKRFDHLLSVAEKLPVMTLPDLIRAIVRPVQSDFLLAVAEEGTDARPNMTPEKFFFEGLIHVKSYEKMKEHEMDGADYPLSLASDMVLPWPWSLQRFINNVSRIGSYKGKPWKQDNSNHYVELWLPWRIGFVGGGNHSITAGILAGEGTLIPEHVYDMSWLFELVRTDGNHWFVDDHKVEAVKSGRSAAVFEIGRLLVEGA
;
A
#
# COMPACT_ATOMS: atom_id res chain seq x y z
N MET A 1 0.50 37.74 -6.48
CA MET A 1 -0.79 37.00 -6.52
C MET A 1 -0.64 35.48 -6.57
N MET A 2 0.31 34.90 -7.34
CA MET A 2 0.48 33.44 -7.44
C MET A 2 0.80 32.74 -6.10
N PHE A 3 1.74 33.26 -5.30
CA PHE A 3 2.12 32.67 -4.01
C PHE A 3 0.99 32.59 -2.97
N TRP A 4 0.07 33.55 -2.97
CA TRP A 4 -1.05 33.59 -2.04
C TRP A 4 -2.14 32.58 -2.40
N ASN A 5 -2.36 32.37 -3.71
CA ASN A 5 -3.29 31.35 -4.20
C ASN A 5 -2.74 29.92 -3.98
N GLN A 6 -1.43 29.73 -4.08
CA GLN A 6 -0.80 28.44 -3.81
C GLN A 6 -0.94 28.05 -2.33
N LYS A 7 -0.62 28.95 -1.39
CA LYS A 7 -0.82 28.70 0.05
C LYS A 7 -2.28 28.42 0.43
N LYS A 8 -3.24 29.06 -0.23
CA LYS A 8 -4.67 28.78 -0.02
C LYS A 8 -5.06 27.38 -0.53
N LYS A 9 -4.56 26.98 -1.70
CA LYS A 9 -4.81 25.64 -2.27
C LYS A 9 -4.18 24.54 -1.41
N GLU A 10 -2.94 24.73 -0.97
CA GLU A 10 -2.25 23.80 -0.06
C GLU A 10 -3.02 23.65 1.25
N LYS A 11 -3.39 24.76 1.90
CA LYS A 11 -4.16 24.72 3.15
C LYS A 11 -5.54 24.06 2.99
N ALA A 12 -6.20 24.26 1.85
CA ALA A 12 -7.47 23.60 1.55
C ALA A 12 -7.29 22.09 1.28
N ALA A 13 -6.23 21.69 0.60
CA ALA A 13 -5.90 20.28 0.37
C ALA A 13 -5.59 19.57 1.70
N THR A 14 -4.76 20.16 2.57
CA THR A 14 -4.48 19.63 3.92
C THR A 14 -5.76 19.49 4.75
N GLY A 15 -6.63 20.50 4.70
CA GLY A 15 -7.93 20.45 5.38
C GLY A 15 -8.87 19.34 4.84
N ASN A 16 -8.76 18.98 3.56
CA ASN A 16 -9.53 17.88 2.98
C ASN A 16 -8.99 16.52 3.40
N GLU A 17 -7.65 16.36 3.41
CA GLU A 17 -7.02 15.11 3.84
C GLU A 17 -7.29 14.81 5.32
N LYS A 18 -7.20 15.81 6.20
CA LYS A 18 -7.56 15.66 7.62
C LYS A 18 -9.02 15.24 7.81
N LYS A 19 -9.96 15.88 7.11
CA LYS A 19 -11.38 15.51 7.17
C LYS A 19 -11.61 14.06 6.72
N ARG A 20 -10.92 13.65 5.66
CA ARG A 20 -10.99 12.27 5.16
C ARG A 20 -10.43 11.28 6.18
N PHE A 21 -9.26 11.58 6.76
CA PHE A 21 -8.66 10.80 7.84
C PHE A 21 -9.64 10.61 9.02
N ASP A 22 -10.15 11.72 9.57
CA ASP A 22 -11.06 11.69 10.72
C ASP A 22 -12.31 10.86 10.44
N HIS A 23 -12.88 11.03 9.24
CA HIS A 23 -14.08 10.31 8.88
C HIS A 23 -13.81 8.81 8.74
N LEU A 24 -12.73 8.40 8.08
CA LEU A 24 -12.36 6.99 7.94
C LEU A 24 -12.09 6.34 9.30
N LEU A 25 -11.38 7.03 10.21
CA LEU A 25 -11.13 6.51 11.55
C LEU A 25 -12.43 6.38 12.36
N SER A 26 -13.32 7.39 12.28
CA SER A 26 -14.64 7.33 12.92
C SER A 26 -15.55 6.21 12.41
N VAL A 27 -15.33 5.75 11.18
CA VAL A 27 -16.01 4.57 10.62
C VAL A 27 -15.35 3.31 11.15
N ALA A 28 -14.02 3.24 11.15
CA ALA A 28 -13.27 2.09 11.66
C ALA A 28 -13.61 1.79 13.13
N GLU A 29 -13.68 2.79 14.01
CA GLU A 29 -14.04 2.63 15.42
C GLU A 29 -15.45 2.03 15.64
N LYS A 30 -16.34 2.11 14.65
CA LYS A 30 -17.70 1.57 14.72
C LYS A 30 -17.82 0.17 14.11
N LEU A 31 -16.80 -0.27 13.38
CA LEU A 31 -16.78 -1.57 12.74
C LEU A 31 -16.25 -2.63 13.71
N PRO A 32 -16.78 -3.87 13.68
CA PRO A 32 -16.14 -4.97 14.37
C PRO A 32 -14.70 -5.16 13.88
N VAL A 33 -13.77 -5.45 14.79
CA VAL A 33 -12.32 -5.60 14.50
C VAL A 33 -12.09 -6.54 13.30
N MET A 34 -12.80 -7.67 13.27
CA MET A 34 -12.73 -8.67 12.20
C MET A 34 -13.07 -8.13 10.78
N THR A 35 -13.73 -6.99 10.67
CA THR A 35 -14.13 -6.35 9.40
C THR A 35 -13.22 -5.21 8.97
N LEU A 36 -12.32 -4.75 9.84
CA LEU A 36 -11.34 -3.71 9.51
C LEU A 36 -10.43 -4.07 8.31
N PRO A 37 -10.05 -5.34 8.06
CA PRO A 37 -9.30 -5.68 6.86
C PRO A 37 -10.05 -5.34 5.56
N ASP A 38 -11.39 -5.44 5.55
CA ASP A 38 -12.19 -5.07 4.39
C ASP A 38 -12.22 -3.54 4.18
N LEU A 39 -12.24 -2.78 5.27
CA LEU A 39 -12.11 -1.32 5.18
C LEU A 39 -10.72 -0.92 4.65
N ILE A 40 -9.64 -1.56 5.11
CA ILE A 40 -8.29 -1.35 4.54
C ILE A 40 -8.30 -1.64 3.05
N ARG A 41 -8.84 -2.79 2.61
CA ARG A 41 -8.96 -3.13 1.18
C ARG A 41 -9.72 -2.05 0.41
N ALA A 42 -10.84 -1.54 0.95
CA ALA A 42 -11.62 -0.49 0.31
C ALA A 42 -10.86 0.84 0.18
N ILE A 43 -10.03 1.19 1.17
CA ILE A 43 -9.21 2.41 1.16
C ILE A 43 -8.03 2.29 0.18
N VAL A 44 -7.40 1.11 0.12
CA VAL A 44 -6.19 0.85 -0.67
C VAL A 44 -6.51 0.56 -2.14
N ARG A 45 -7.66 -0.05 -2.44
CA ARG A 45 -8.04 -0.43 -3.82
C ARG A 45 -7.97 0.72 -4.82
N PRO A 46 -8.44 1.95 -4.54
CA PRO A 46 -8.27 3.08 -5.46
C PRO A 46 -6.81 3.41 -5.78
N VAL A 47 -5.89 3.25 -4.82
CA VAL A 47 -4.45 3.45 -5.04
C VAL A 47 -3.90 2.37 -5.97
N GLN A 48 -4.28 1.10 -5.74
CA GLN A 48 -3.94 0.01 -6.64
C GLN A 48 -4.46 0.29 -8.06
N SER A 49 -5.73 0.69 -8.21
CA SER A 49 -6.34 0.97 -9.50
C SER A 49 -5.65 2.12 -10.25
N ASP A 50 -5.29 3.21 -9.56
CA ASP A 50 -4.52 4.32 -10.15
C ASP A 50 -3.19 3.81 -10.73
N PHE A 51 -2.44 3.04 -9.95
CA PHE A 51 -1.14 2.50 -10.37
C PHE A 51 -1.23 1.48 -11.52
N LEU A 52 -2.25 0.63 -11.51
CA LEU A 52 -2.49 -0.32 -12.60
C LEU A 52 -2.80 0.37 -13.93
N LEU A 53 -3.43 1.55 -13.87
CA LEU A 53 -3.93 2.27 -15.04
C LEU A 53 -2.93 3.31 -15.57
N ALA A 54 -2.15 3.93 -14.69
CA ALA A 54 -1.35 5.12 -14.99
C ALA A 54 -0.46 5.00 -16.23
N VAL A 55 0.22 3.87 -16.44
CA VAL A 55 1.09 3.70 -17.62
C VAL A 55 0.31 3.66 -18.93
N ALA A 56 -0.90 3.11 -18.91
CA ALA A 56 -1.76 3.09 -20.10
C ALA A 56 -2.33 4.48 -20.41
N GLU A 57 -2.57 5.30 -19.39
CA GLU A 57 -3.13 6.66 -19.54
C GLU A 57 -2.08 7.72 -19.86
N GLU A 58 -0.93 7.65 -19.20
CA GLU A 58 0.05 8.74 -19.16
C GLU A 58 1.42 8.35 -19.76
N GLY A 59 1.65 7.06 -20.02
CA GLY A 59 2.87 6.54 -20.64
C GLY A 59 3.88 5.94 -19.67
N THR A 60 5.10 5.71 -20.16
CA THR A 60 6.21 5.15 -19.36
C THR A 60 6.55 6.06 -18.17
N ASP A 61 6.84 5.46 -17.03
CA ASP A 61 7.18 6.13 -15.76
C ASP A 61 6.10 7.11 -15.23
N ALA A 62 4.82 6.84 -15.52
CA ALA A 62 3.68 7.67 -15.09
C ALA A 62 3.52 7.83 -13.57
N ARG A 63 4.05 6.90 -12.77
CA ARG A 63 4.01 6.94 -11.31
C ARG A 63 5.40 6.62 -10.73
N PRO A 64 5.76 7.19 -9.56
CA PRO A 64 6.94 6.77 -8.84
C PRO A 64 6.79 5.34 -8.33
N ASN A 65 7.89 4.78 -7.84
CA ASN A 65 7.90 3.51 -7.12
C ASN A 65 6.95 3.51 -5.89
N MET A 66 6.19 2.42 -5.75
CA MET A 66 5.24 2.21 -4.64
C MET A 66 5.91 1.40 -3.53
N THR A 67 6.75 2.07 -2.73
CA THR A 67 7.37 1.47 -1.55
C THR A 67 6.52 1.72 -0.30
N PRO A 68 6.74 0.98 0.81
CA PRO A 68 6.03 1.24 2.05
C PRO A 68 6.17 2.68 2.58
N GLU A 69 7.35 3.29 2.42
CA GLU A 69 7.61 4.69 2.80
C GLU A 69 6.79 5.65 1.94
N LYS A 70 6.68 5.40 0.63
CA LYS A 70 5.87 6.23 -0.25
C LYS A 70 4.38 6.07 0.02
N PHE A 71 3.96 4.88 0.43
CA PHE A 71 2.57 4.61 0.77
C PHE A 71 2.16 5.26 2.10
N PHE A 72 2.92 5.04 3.17
CA PHE A 72 2.62 5.56 4.50
C PHE A 72 3.15 6.97 4.71
N PHE A 73 4.47 7.12 4.84
CA PHE A 73 5.17 8.39 5.08
C PHE A 73 6.68 8.25 4.83
N GLU A 74 7.35 9.29 4.34
CA GLU A 74 8.76 9.19 3.91
C GLU A 74 9.71 9.01 5.09
N GLY A 75 9.40 9.63 6.22
CA GLY A 75 10.12 9.47 7.49
C GLY A 75 10.17 8.03 8.00
N LEU A 76 9.38 7.11 7.42
CA LEU A 76 9.39 5.70 7.78
C LEU A 76 10.78 5.07 7.57
N ILE A 77 11.54 5.54 6.58
CA ILE A 77 12.91 5.09 6.33
C ILE A 77 13.84 5.27 7.54
N HIS A 78 13.56 6.26 8.41
CA HIS A 78 14.41 6.58 9.56
C HIS A 78 14.06 5.77 10.82
N VAL A 79 12.83 5.27 10.91
CA VAL A 79 12.37 4.47 12.06
C VAL A 79 12.36 2.98 11.78
N LYS A 80 12.40 2.60 10.50
CA LYS A 80 12.60 1.23 10.07
C LYS A 80 13.93 0.69 10.59
N SER A 81 13.86 -0.44 11.28
CA SER A 81 15.03 -1.25 11.62
C SER A 81 14.93 -2.57 10.88
N TYR A 82 15.89 -2.83 9.99
CA TYR A 82 15.97 -4.11 9.29
C TYR A 82 16.16 -5.27 10.27
N GLU A 83 16.91 -5.05 11.35
CA GLU A 83 17.12 -6.04 12.42
C GLU A 83 15.78 -6.41 13.07
N LYS A 84 14.98 -5.40 13.50
CA LYS A 84 13.62 -5.65 14.03
C LYS A 84 12.70 -6.31 13.00
N MET A 85 12.76 -5.89 11.74
CA MET A 85 11.97 -6.53 10.69
C MET A 85 12.33 -8.01 10.55
N LYS A 86 13.60 -8.37 10.63
CA LYS A 86 14.06 -9.76 10.59
C LYS A 86 13.71 -10.56 11.84
N GLU A 87 13.75 -9.94 13.01
CA GLU A 87 13.27 -10.57 14.25
C GLU A 87 11.77 -10.93 14.19
N HIS A 88 10.99 -10.13 13.48
CA HIS A 88 9.54 -10.29 13.28
C HIS A 88 9.16 -10.83 11.89
N GLU A 89 10.08 -11.54 11.23
CA GLU A 89 9.82 -12.18 9.95
C GLU A 89 9.02 -13.48 10.13
N MET A 90 8.01 -13.68 9.28
CA MET A 90 7.16 -14.87 9.28
C MET A 90 7.37 -15.68 7.99
N ASP A 91 6.98 -16.95 7.99
CA ASP A 91 7.07 -17.80 6.81
C ASP A 91 6.05 -17.32 5.74
N GLY A 92 6.55 -16.98 4.55
CA GLY A 92 5.72 -16.59 3.42
C GLY A 92 4.64 -17.60 3.04
N ALA A 93 4.91 -18.90 3.23
CA ALA A 93 3.98 -19.98 2.91
C ALA A 93 2.68 -19.93 3.74
N ASP A 94 2.74 -19.36 4.95
CA ASP A 94 1.57 -19.20 5.83
C ASP A 94 0.69 -17.99 5.43
N TYR A 95 1.19 -17.11 4.57
CA TYR A 95 0.51 -15.88 4.16
C TYR A 95 0.39 -15.72 2.64
N PRO A 96 -0.20 -16.69 1.92
CA PRO A 96 -0.43 -16.56 0.48
C PRO A 96 -1.32 -15.35 0.18
N LEU A 97 -0.99 -14.62 -0.89
CA LEU A 97 -1.75 -13.50 -1.41
C LEU A 97 -2.48 -13.89 -2.69
N SER A 98 -3.79 -13.73 -2.72
CA SER A 98 -4.59 -13.85 -3.94
C SER A 98 -4.54 -12.54 -4.71
N LEU A 99 -4.04 -12.55 -5.95
CA LEU A 99 -4.02 -11.36 -6.80
C LEU A 99 -5.42 -10.86 -7.17
N ALA A 100 -6.44 -11.71 -7.04
CA ALA A 100 -7.83 -11.35 -7.31
C ALA A 100 -8.46 -10.48 -6.20
N SER A 101 -8.08 -10.70 -4.94
CA SER A 101 -8.78 -10.13 -3.78
C SER A 101 -7.89 -9.32 -2.86
N ASP A 102 -6.62 -9.67 -2.71
CA ASP A 102 -5.72 -9.05 -1.75
C ASP A 102 -5.10 -7.75 -2.27
N MET A 103 -4.64 -6.92 -1.34
CA MET A 103 -3.95 -5.67 -1.68
C MET A 103 -2.49 -5.98 -2.00
N VAL A 104 -2.19 -6.09 -3.29
CA VAL A 104 -0.82 -6.15 -3.82
C VAL A 104 -0.61 -4.91 -4.67
N LEU A 105 0.44 -4.14 -4.39
CA LEU A 105 0.66 -2.84 -5.00
C LEU A 105 1.85 -2.89 -5.98
N PRO A 106 1.64 -3.37 -7.22
CA PRO A 106 2.62 -3.19 -8.27
C PRO A 106 2.64 -1.74 -8.74
N TRP A 107 3.79 -1.34 -9.29
CA TRP A 107 4.00 -0.07 -9.96
C TRP A 107 4.58 -0.36 -11.35
N PRO A 108 3.74 -0.74 -12.35
CA PRO A 108 4.22 -0.91 -13.70
C PRO A 108 4.82 0.42 -14.18
N TRP A 109 6.00 0.37 -14.78
CA TRP A 109 6.75 1.57 -15.17
C TRP A 109 7.05 1.66 -16.68
N SER A 110 6.77 0.61 -17.44
CA SER A 110 7.11 0.54 -18.88
C SER A 110 5.85 0.21 -19.67
N LEU A 111 5.48 1.09 -20.60
CA LEU A 111 4.32 0.90 -21.46
C LEU A 111 4.44 -0.37 -22.31
N GLN A 112 5.61 -0.62 -22.90
CA GLN A 112 5.82 -1.82 -23.71
C GLN A 112 5.69 -3.10 -22.88
N ARG A 113 6.26 -3.14 -21.67
CA ARG A 113 6.14 -4.32 -20.79
C ARG A 113 4.71 -4.49 -20.27
N PHE A 114 4.01 -3.39 -19.99
CA PHE A 114 2.60 -3.40 -19.62
C PHE A 114 1.76 -4.02 -20.74
N ILE A 115 1.83 -3.49 -21.97
CA ILE A 115 1.13 -4.02 -23.15
C ILE A 115 1.44 -5.50 -23.36
N ASN A 116 2.72 -5.87 -23.29
CA ASN A 116 3.14 -7.27 -23.50
C ASN A 116 2.59 -8.23 -22.44
N ASN A 117 2.59 -7.86 -21.16
CA ASN A 117 2.13 -8.76 -20.09
C ASN A 117 0.60 -8.81 -20.07
N VAL A 118 -0.07 -7.65 -20.14
CA VAL A 118 -1.54 -7.58 -20.13
C VAL A 118 -2.13 -8.27 -21.36
N SER A 119 -1.52 -8.21 -22.55
CA SER A 119 -2.03 -8.92 -23.74
C SER A 119 -1.80 -10.43 -23.72
N ARG A 120 -0.90 -10.96 -22.87
CA ARG A 120 -0.46 -12.36 -22.94
C ARG A 120 -0.76 -13.19 -21.71
N ILE A 121 -0.95 -12.60 -20.54
CA ILE A 121 -1.14 -13.34 -19.29
C ILE A 121 -2.62 -13.29 -18.86
N GLY A 122 -3.16 -14.45 -18.47
CA GLY A 122 -4.55 -14.67 -18.11
C GLY A 122 -5.05 -16.01 -18.63
N SER A 123 -5.81 -16.78 -17.84
CA SER A 123 -6.38 -18.05 -18.27
C SER A 123 -7.28 -17.89 -19.50
N TYR A 124 -8.05 -16.81 -19.55
CA TYR A 124 -8.88 -16.45 -20.71
C TYR A 124 -8.08 -16.11 -21.98
N LYS A 125 -6.76 -15.89 -21.85
CA LYS A 125 -5.81 -15.69 -22.96
C LYS A 125 -5.02 -16.95 -23.30
N GLY A 126 -5.34 -18.09 -22.68
CA GLY A 126 -4.65 -19.36 -22.85
C GLY A 126 -3.30 -19.46 -22.14
N LYS A 127 -2.95 -18.48 -21.30
CA LYS A 127 -1.68 -18.49 -20.52
C LYS A 127 -1.95 -18.03 -19.09
N PRO A 128 -2.41 -18.95 -18.22
CA PRO A 128 -2.66 -18.64 -16.82
C PRO A 128 -1.46 -17.99 -16.15
N TRP A 129 -1.71 -17.02 -15.26
CA TRP A 129 -0.68 -16.42 -14.44
C TRP A 129 -0.04 -17.49 -13.53
N LYS A 130 1.28 -17.45 -13.41
CA LYS A 130 2.06 -18.29 -12.50
C LYS A 130 3.12 -17.44 -11.83
N GLN A 131 3.39 -17.73 -10.56
CA GLN A 131 4.47 -17.09 -9.84
C GLN A 131 5.81 -17.48 -10.46
N ASP A 132 6.68 -16.48 -10.65
CA ASP A 132 8.05 -16.62 -11.11
C ASP A 132 8.98 -16.30 -9.96
N ASN A 133 9.48 -17.33 -9.25
CA ASN A 133 10.30 -17.17 -8.06
C ASN A 133 11.65 -16.49 -8.32
N SER A 134 12.05 -16.30 -9.59
CA SER A 134 13.28 -15.58 -9.95
C SER A 134 13.08 -14.07 -10.15
N ASN A 135 11.82 -13.62 -10.23
CA ASN A 135 11.48 -12.25 -10.63
C ASN A 135 10.38 -11.62 -9.77
N HIS A 136 9.47 -12.40 -9.19
CA HIS A 136 8.39 -11.90 -8.34
C HIS A 136 8.90 -11.75 -6.92
N TYR A 137 9.21 -10.52 -6.53
CA TYR A 137 9.64 -10.17 -5.17
C TYR A 137 8.57 -9.27 -4.55
N VAL A 138 7.96 -9.75 -3.47
CA VAL A 138 6.91 -9.05 -2.73
C VAL A 138 7.20 -9.13 -1.23
N GLU A 139 7.15 -7.98 -0.58
CA GLU A 139 7.16 -7.87 0.87
C GLU A 139 5.73 -7.66 1.36
N LEU A 140 5.23 -8.60 2.17
CA LEU A 140 3.94 -8.46 2.83
C LEU A 140 4.12 -7.82 4.20
N TRP A 141 3.37 -6.77 4.47
CA TRP A 141 3.37 -6.09 5.76
C TRP A 141 2.10 -6.35 6.53
N LEU A 142 2.24 -6.93 7.73
CA LEU A 142 1.19 -7.10 8.72
C LEU A 142 1.25 -5.94 9.73
N PRO A 143 0.12 -5.56 10.36
CA PRO A 143 -1.20 -6.20 10.30
C PRO A 143 -2.04 -5.78 9.07
N TRP A 144 -1.61 -4.77 8.30
CA TRP A 144 -2.42 -4.23 7.19
C TRP A 144 -2.65 -5.21 6.04
N ARG A 145 -1.83 -6.25 5.94
CA ARG A 145 -1.82 -7.28 4.89
C ARG A 145 -1.78 -6.67 3.49
N ILE A 146 -0.83 -5.75 3.29
CA ILE A 146 -0.52 -5.10 2.02
C ILE A 146 0.81 -5.65 1.49
N GLY A 147 0.80 -6.19 0.27
CA GLY A 147 1.99 -6.66 -0.44
C GLY A 147 2.61 -5.55 -1.29
N PHE A 148 3.85 -5.18 -1.02
CA PHE A 148 4.62 -4.20 -1.78
C PHE A 148 5.53 -4.90 -2.78
N VAL A 149 5.42 -4.55 -4.06
CA VAL A 149 6.13 -5.23 -5.14
C VAL A 149 7.48 -4.58 -5.41
N GLY A 150 8.57 -5.31 -5.15
CA GLY A 150 9.93 -4.91 -5.54
C GLY A 150 10.36 -5.51 -6.89
N GLY A 151 9.78 -6.64 -7.29
CA GLY A 151 10.10 -7.34 -8.55
C GLY A 151 8.86 -7.93 -9.22
N GLY A 152 8.85 -8.03 -10.56
CA GLY A 152 7.73 -8.63 -11.29
C GLY A 152 6.52 -7.73 -11.55
N ASN A 153 6.67 -6.41 -11.35
CA ASN A 153 5.61 -5.40 -11.47
C ASN A 153 4.62 -5.64 -12.62
N HIS A 154 5.08 -5.75 -13.87
CA HIS A 154 4.18 -5.88 -15.03
C HIS A 154 3.45 -7.22 -15.10
N SER A 155 4.10 -8.33 -14.72
CA SER A 155 3.44 -9.64 -14.71
C SER A 155 2.44 -9.75 -13.56
N ILE A 156 2.74 -9.18 -12.38
CA ILE A 156 1.81 -9.13 -11.24
C ILE A 156 0.60 -8.25 -11.59
N THR A 157 0.82 -7.09 -12.22
CA THR A 157 -0.25 -6.26 -12.80
C THR A 157 -1.19 -7.07 -13.69
N ALA A 158 -0.64 -7.90 -14.59
CA ALA A 158 -1.47 -8.72 -15.47
C ALA A 158 -2.28 -9.80 -14.72
N GLY A 159 -1.72 -10.40 -13.66
CA GLY A 159 -2.45 -11.35 -12.80
C GLY A 159 -3.63 -10.68 -12.08
N ILE A 160 -3.39 -9.50 -11.48
CA ILE A 160 -4.45 -8.71 -10.82
C ILE A 160 -5.56 -8.35 -11.80
N LEU A 161 -5.23 -7.83 -12.99
CA LEU A 161 -6.21 -7.46 -14.01
C LEU A 161 -6.96 -8.67 -14.60
N ALA A 162 -6.33 -9.85 -14.61
CA ALA A 162 -6.98 -11.09 -15.00
C ALA A 162 -7.84 -11.70 -13.87
N GLY A 163 -7.77 -11.15 -12.65
CA GLY A 163 -8.50 -11.65 -11.49
C GLY A 163 -8.05 -13.06 -11.07
N GLU A 164 -6.77 -13.40 -11.28
CA GLU A 164 -6.25 -14.74 -11.02
C GLU A 164 -4.80 -14.72 -10.51
N GLY A 165 -4.38 -15.84 -9.93
CA GLY A 165 -3.01 -16.06 -9.44
C GLY A 165 -2.92 -15.96 -7.93
N THR A 166 -2.05 -16.80 -7.38
CA THR A 166 -1.67 -16.80 -5.96
C THR A 166 -0.17 -16.59 -5.86
N LEU A 167 0.23 -15.68 -4.99
CA LEU A 167 1.61 -15.31 -4.76
C LEU A 167 1.99 -15.66 -3.32
N ILE A 168 3.12 -16.34 -3.16
CA ILE A 168 3.80 -16.50 -1.87
C ILE A 168 4.78 -15.33 -1.72
N PRO A 169 4.62 -14.44 -0.73
CA PRO A 169 5.55 -13.34 -0.50
C PRO A 169 6.96 -13.86 -0.21
N GLU A 170 7.98 -13.13 -0.66
CA GLU A 170 9.37 -13.47 -0.32
C GLU A 170 9.64 -13.18 1.15
N HIS A 171 9.09 -12.07 1.64
CA HIS A 171 9.17 -11.69 3.04
C HIS A 171 7.79 -11.34 3.57
N VAL A 172 7.50 -11.77 4.81
CA VAL A 172 6.34 -11.35 5.58
C VAL A 172 6.87 -10.73 6.86
N TYR A 173 6.54 -9.46 7.10
CA TYR A 173 6.98 -8.74 8.28
C TYR A 173 5.78 -8.35 9.14
N ASP A 174 5.81 -8.75 10.41
CA ASP A 174 4.96 -8.14 11.42
C ASP A 174 5.53 -6.78 11.83
N MET A 175 4.82 -5.72 11.42
CA MET A 175 5.23 -4.34 11.64
C MET A 175 4.47 -3.70 12.81
N SER A 176 3.78 -4.49 13.64
CA SER A 176 3.02 -4.00 14.80
C SER A 176 3.87 -3.18 15.79
N TRP A 177 5.17 -3.48 15.89
CA TRP A 177 6.12 -2.71 16.68
C TRP A 177 6.23 -1.23 16.26
N LEU A 178 5.87 -0.87 15.02
CA LEU A 178 5.83 0.53 14.59
C LEU A 178 4.79 1.34 15.38
N PHE A 179 3.75 0.70 15.92
CA PHE A 179 2.72 1.38 16.70
C PHE A 179 3.25 1.95 18.01
N GLU A 180 4.30 1.38 18.59
CA GLU A 180 4.93 1.91 19.79
C GLU A 180 5.68 3.24 19.52
N LEU A 181 6.16 3.42 18.28
CA LEU A 181 7.04 4.53 17.91
C LEU A 181 6.31 5.62 17.13
N VAL A 182 5.42 5.21 16.23
CA VAL A 182 4.82 6.07 15.22
C VAL A 182 3.34 6.25 15.51
N ARG A 183 2.86 7.50 15.42
CA ARG A 183 1.44 7.84 15.44
C ARG A 183 1.14 9.00 14.49
N THR A 184 -0.13 9.19 14.14
CA THR A 184 -0.57 10.37 13.39
C THR A 184 -1.86 10.96 13.93
N ASP A 185 -1.97 12.29 13.87
CA ASP A 185 -3.20 13.03 14.14
C ASP A 185 -4.00 13.32 12.85
N GLY A 186 -3.55 12.80 11.70
CA GLY A 186 -4.10 13.08 10.38
C GLY A 186 -3.62 14.38 9.74
N ASN A 187 -2.90 15.24 10.47
CA ASN A 187 -2.21 16.41 9.92
C ASN A 187 -0.70 16.18 9.83
N HIS A 188 -0.13 15.51 10.82
CA HIS A 188 1.29 15.23 10.94
C HIS A 188 1.52 13.81 11.44
N TRP A 189 2.69 13.29 11.09
CA TRP A 189 3.27 12.09 11.65
C TRP A 189 4.16 12.45 12.83
N PHE A 190 4.15 11.59 13.85
CA PHE A 190 4.94 11.71 15.05
C PHE A 190 5.74 10.43 15.24
N VAL A 191 7.01 10.56 15.63
CA VAL A 191 7.91 9.48 16.02
C VAL A 191 8.41 9.78 17.41
N ASP A 192 8.22 8.86 18.36
CA ASP A 192 8.55 9.07 19.78
C ASP A 192 7.98 10.41 20.28
N ASP A 193 6.73 10.70 19.94
CA ASP A 193 6.00 11.95 20.21
C ASP A 193 6.55 13.23 19.54
N HIS A 194 7.64 13.14 18.77
CA HIS A 194 8.20 14.27 18.03
C HIS A 194 7.55 14.36 16.65
N LYS A 195 7.06 15.54 16.30
CA LYS A 195 6.51 15.82 14.96
C LYS A 195 7.61 15.70 13.90
N VAL A 196 7.39 14.86 12.90
CA VAL A 196 8.39 14.56 11.84
C VAL A 196 8.01 15.15 10.49
N GLU A 197 6.81 14.81 9.98
CA GLU A 197 6.38 15.25 8.65
C GLU A 197 4.88 15.51 8.58
N ALA A 198 4.44 16.27 7.57
CA ALA A 198 3.02 16.50 7.30
C ALA A 198 2.39 15.29 6.58
N VAL A 199 1.15 14.96 6.93
CA VAL A 199 0.37 13.92 6.25
C VAL A 199 0.08 14.35 4.82
N LYS A 200 0.56 13.56 3.86
CA LYS A 200 0.31 13.77 2.42
C LYS A 200 -0.99 13.12 1.94
N SER A 201 -1.43 12.07 2.61
CA SER A 201 -2.63 11.29 2.27
C SER A 201 -3.36 10.91 3.55
N GLY A 202 -4.56 11.47 3.74
CA GLY A 202 -5.43 11.14 4.86
C GLY A 202 -5.90 9.68 4.82
N ARG A 203 -5.95 9.09 3.60
CA ARG A 203 -6.23 7.66 3.42
C ARG A 203 -5.11 6.79 3.98
N SER A 204 -3.86 7.10 3.63
CA SER A 204 -2.69 6.33 4.09
C SER A 204 -2.50 6.46 5.60
N ALA A 205 -2.67 7.67 6.13
CA ALA A 205 -2.70 7.92 7.57
C ALA A 205 -3.79 7.10 8.28
N ALA A 206 -5.00 7.05 7.71
CA ALA A 206 -6.08 6.26 8.28
C ALA A 206 -5.78 4.76 8.23
N VAL A 207 -5.23 4.24 7.12
CA VAL A 207 -4.81 2.84 7.03
C VAL A 207 -3.84 2.50 8.15
N PHE A 208 -2.84 3.36 8.42
CA PHE A 208 -1.88 3.15 9.50
C PHE A 208 -2.57 2.96 10.86
N GLU A 209 -3.40 3.91 11.27
CA GLU A 209 -4.09 3.86 12.57
C GLU A 209 -5.17 2.76 12.64
N ILE A 210 -5.81 2.39 11.52
CA ILE A 210 -6.69 1.20 11.47
C ILE A 210 -5.90 -0.08 11.75
N GLY A 211 -4.64 -0.15 11.32
CA GLY A 211 -3.74 -1.25 11.68
C GLY A 211 -3.47 -1.33 13.18
N ARG A 212 -3.40 -0.19 13.87
CA ARG A 212 -3.28 -0.15 15.32
C ARG A 212 -4.53 -0.72 15.99
N LEU A 213 -5.71 -0.30 15.54
CA LEU A 213 -7.00 -0.83 16.04
C LEU A 213 -7.12 -2.35 15.84
N LEU A 214 -6.55 -2.89 14.75
CA LEU A 214 -6.49 -4.33 14.53
C LEU A 214 -5.69 -5.06 15.60
N VAL A 215 -4.58 -4.50 16.07
CA VAL A 215 -3.69 -5.12 17.07
C VAL A 215 -4.22 -4.92 18.48
N GLU A 216 -4.72 -3.73 18.81
CA GLU A 216 -5.27 -3.43 20.15
C GLU A 216 -6.59 -4.17 20.43
N GLY A 217 -7.34 -4.50 19.39
CA GLY A 217 -8.59 -5.25 19.47
C GLY A 217 -8.47 -6.76 19.25
N ALA A 218 -7.25 -7.28 19.01
CA ALA A 218 -6.97 -8.71 18.78
C ALA A 218 -6.83 -9.51 20.09
#